data_AF-A0A2H0D2D9-F1
#
_entry.id   AF-A0A2H0D2D9-F1
#
_cell.length_a   1.000
_cell.length_b   1.000
_cell.length_c   1.000
_cell.angle_alpha   90.00
_cell.angle_beta   90.00
_cell.angle_gamma   90.00
#
_symmetry.space_group_name_H-M   'P 1'
#
loop_
_entity.id
_entity.type
_entity.pdbx_description
1 polymer ?
#
loop_
_entity_poly.entity_id
_entity_poly.type
_entity_poly.pdbx_seq_one_letter_code
_entity_poly.pdbx_strand_id
1 'polypeptide(L)' 'MYNSIVLVKQVPDTANISGKVMKEDGTVNRSKLPAIFNHEDKVALEL' A
#
# COMPACT_ATOMS: atom_id res chain seq x y z
N MET A 1 -29.60 12.98 -2.12
CA MET A 1 -28.14 13.16 -2.30
C MET A 1 -27.48 12.42 -1.15
N TYR A 2 -26.65 11.42 -1.44
CA TYR A 2 -25.96 10.67 -0.39
C TYR A 2 -24.64 11.36 -0.07
N ASN A 3 -24.39 11.58 1.22
CA ASN A 3 -23.07 11.97 1.69
C ASN A 3 -22.39 10.70 2.17
N SER A 4 -21.31 10.30 1.50
CA SER A 4 -20.52 9.13 1.85
C SER A 4 -19.11 9.56 2.23
N ILE A 5 -18.50 8.86 3.18
CA ILE A 5 -17.11 9.06 3.59
C ILE A 5 -16.39 7.72 3.40
N VAL A 6 -15.33 7.75 2.60
CA VAL A 6 -14.45 6.60 2.40
C VAL A 6 -13.19 6.80 3.24
N LEU A 7 -12.91 5.86 4.13
CA LEU A 7 -11.67 5.83 4.89
C LEU A 7 -10.62 5.09 4.07
N VAL A 8 -9.51 5.77 3.83
CA VAL A 8 -8.41 5.25 3.00
C VAL A 8 -7.16 5.08 3.84
N LYS A 9 -6.34 4.10 3.45
CA LYS A 9 -5.08 3.78 4.10
C LYS A 9 -3.94 3.83 3.10
N GLN A 10 -2.91 4.59 3.44
CA GLN A 10 -1.60 4.47 2.81
C GLN A 10 -0.94 3.15 3.24
N VAL A 11 -0.47 2.37 2.28
CA VAL A 11 0.25 1.11 2.50
C VAL A 11 1.55 1.08 1.70
N PRO A 12 2.59 0.36 2.14
CA PRO A 12 3.74 0.06 1.29
C PRO A 12 3.29 -0.82 0.11
N ASP A 13 3.91 -0.64 -1.05
CA ASP A 13 3.62 -1.43 -2.25
C ASP A 13 4.17 -2.88 -2.15
N THR A 14 3.47 -3.72 -1.40
CA THR A 14 3.91 -5.10 -1.15
C THR A 14 3.77 -6.02 -2.36
N ALA A 15 3.04 -5.62 -3.39
CA ALA A 15 2.94 -6.39 -4.64
C ALA A 15 4.26 -6.39 -5.42
N ASN A 16 5.12 -5.39 -5.19
CA ASN A 16 6.39 -5.21 -5.89
C ASN A 16 7.63 -5.52 -5.01
N ILE A 17 7.48 -6.42 -4.04
CA ILE A 17 8.63 -6.91 -3.25
C ILE A 17 9.59 -7.68 -4.15
N SER A 18 10.88 -7.38 -4.02
CA SER A 18 11.98 -8.05 -4.71
C SER A 18 13.18 -8.21 -3.77
N GLY A 19 14.18 -9.01 -4.16
CA GLY A 19 15.42 -9.16 -3.37
C GLY A 19 16.14 -7.84 -3.06
N LYS A 20 15.93 -6.78 -3.88
CA LYS A 20 16.53 -5.45 -3.69
C LYS A 20 15.98 -4.68 -2.49
N VAL A 21 14.78 -5.04 -2.03
CA VAL A 21 14.12 -4.43 -0.86
C VAL A 21 14.28 -5.26 0.41
N MET A 22 15.15 -6.26 0.41
CA MET A 22 15.52 -7.03 1.60
C MET A 22 16.67 -6.33 2.35
N LYS A 23 16.73 -6.55 3.66
CA LYS A 23 17.91 -6.28 4.49
C LYS A 23 18.83 -7.51 4.50
N GLU A 24 20.06 -7.34 4.98
CA GLU A 24 21.04 -8.42 5.13
C GLU A 24 20.58 -9.51 6.13
N ASP A 25 19.75 -9.13 7.11
CA ASP A 25 19.17 -10.05 8.11
C ASP A 25 17.98 -10.87 7.56
N GLY A 26 17.67 -10.75 6.27
CA GLY A 26 16.56 -11.47 5.63
C GLY A 26 15.18 -10.87 5.89
N THR A 27 15.07 -9.73 6.57
CA THR A 27 13.79 -9.01 6.77
C THR A 27 13.53 -8.01 5.65
N VAL A 28 12.25 -7.67 5.42
CA VAL A 28 11.86 -6.67 4.41
C VAL A 28 12.20 -5.26 4.89
N ASN A 29 12.88 -4.49 4.04
CA ASN A 29 13.11 -3.07 4.24
C ASN A 29 11.92 -2.26 3.70
N ARG A 30 10.91 -2.04 4.53
CA ARG A 30 9.66 -1.34 4.16
C ARG A 30 9.88 0.11 3.69
N SER A 31 10.96 0.79 4.11
CA SER A 31 11.22 2.16 3.66
C SER A 31 11.70 2.25 2.21
N LYS A 32 12.12 1.12 1.60
CA LYS A 32 12.46 1.06 0.17
C LYS A 32 11.23 0.83 -0.73
N LEU A 33 10.07 0.56 -0.16
CA LEU A 33 8.83 0.41 -0.92
C LEU A 33 8.13 1.77 -1.05
N PRO A 34 7.63 2.13 -2.24
CA PRO A 34 6.76 3.29 -2.39
C PRO A 34 5.52 3.14 -1.49
N ALA A 35 5.05 4.28 -0.97
CA ALA A 35 3.80 4.34 -0.25
C ALA A 35 2.66 4.65 -1.22
N ILE A 36 1.65 3.78 -1.26
CA ILE A 36 0.54 3.81 -2.22
C ILE A 36 -0.81 3.74 -1.49
N PHE A 37 -1.90 4.06 -2.20
CA PHE A 37 -3.23 3.69 -1.71
C PHE A 37 -3.37 2.17 -1.67
N ASN A 38 -4.02 1.65 -0.62
CA ASN A 38 -4.48 0.27 -0.62
C ASN A 38 -5.33 0.01 -1.88
N HIS A 39 -5.15 -1.17 -2.46
CA HIS A 39 -5.89 -1.61 -3.63
C HIS A 39 -7.41 -1.62 -3.39
N GLU A 40 -7.84 -2.13 -2.22
CA GLU A 40 -9.26 -2.21 -1.86
C GLU A 40 -9.88 -0.83 -1.68
N ASP A 41 -9.13 0.10 -1.06
CA ASP A 41 -9.60 1.47 -0.82
C ASP A 41 -9.75 2.24 -2.13
N LYS A 42 -8.97 1.92 -3.18
CA LYS A 42 -9.17 2.49 -4.52
C LYS A 42 -10.49 2.04 -5.15
N VAL A 43 -10.88 0.79 -4.94
CA VAL A 43 -12.20 0.29 -5.38
C VAL A 43 -13.31 0.98 -4.59
N ALA A 44 -13.13 1.16 -3.27
CA ALA A 44 -14.10 1.88 -2.44
C ALA A 44 -14.26 3.36 -2.81
N LEU A 45 -13.21 4.01 -3.34
CA LEU A 45 -13.28 5.40 -3.81
C LEU A 45 -13.94 5.56 -5.19
N GLU A 46 -13.93 4.51 -6.01
CA GLU A 46 -14.56 4.49 -7.34
C GLU A 46 -16.08 4.28 -7.28
N LEU A 47 -16.57 3.55 -6.27
CA LEU A 47 -17.98 3.18 -6.08
C LEU A 47 -18.81 4.29 -5.41
#